data_AF-A0A7S0T616-F1
#
_entry.id   AF-A0A7S0T616-F1
#
_cell.length_a   1.000
_cell.length_b   1.000
_cell.length_c   1.000
_cell.angle_alpha   90.00
_cell.angle_beta   90.00
_cell.angle_gamma   90.00
#
_symmetry.space_group_name_H-M   'P 1'
#
loop_
_entity.id
_entity.type
_entity.pdbx_description
1 polymer ?
#
loop_
_entity_poly.entity_id
_entity_poly.type
_entity_poly.pdbx_seq_one_letter_code
_entity_poly.pdbx_strand_id
1 'polypeptide(L)'
;VDQAASVERSGVSLADDSVRVRYINELMELMAFLERRKVLTQSSGMGLGGESMQGVASSSSSSSSSSKRAADGEDLESVPVETLGSHVTVVKEALETLQSERAIQWIQLGGKSQKLFDRVVRNIDEHRRQVDKLSESVEVTRRRRDQMTHELASTAHEISAITRTTKSLQRLVEADLSTLFNNRTVNVMGDINML
;
A
#
# COMPACT_ATOMS: atom_id res chain seq x y z
N VAL A 1 3.58 -37.39 -18.04
CA VAL A 1 4.49 -36.58 -18.88
C VAL A 1 3.99 -35.15 -18.68
N ASP A 2 4.47 -34.34 -17.75
CA ASP A 2 5.83 -34.18 -17.25
C ASP A 2 5.89 -34.02 -15.74
N GLN A 3 6.74 -34.84 -15.12
CA GLN A 3 7.49 -34.50 -13.93
C GLN A 3 8.43 -33.35 -14.32
N ALA A 4 8.24 -32.16 -13.76
CA ALA A 4 9.22 -31.11 -13.86
C ALA A 4 9.30 -30.35 -12.53
N ALA A 5 10.46 -30.51 -11.89
CA ALA A 5 11.04 -29.60 -10.93
C ALA A 5 10.50 -29.63 -9.48
N SER A 6 10.49 -30.80 -8.86
CA SER A 6 10.95 -30.88 -7.46
C SER A 6 12.46 -30.58 -7.45
N VAL A 7 12.80 -29.29 -7.56
CA VAL A 7 14.15 -28.82 -7.25
C VAL A 7 14.34 -29.10 -5.77
N GLU A 8 15.10 -30.14 -5.44
CA GLU A 8 15.75 -30.24 -4.15
C GLU A 8 16.63 -29.00 -4.00
N ARG A 9 16.06 -27.94 -3.42
CA ARG A 9 16.82 -26.81 -2.92
C ARG A 9 17.52 -27.30 -1.66
N SER A 10 18.58 -28.08 -1.82
CA SER A 10 19.58 -28.35 -0.78
C SER A 10 20.42 -27.10 -0.54
N GLY A 11 19.74 -25.99 -0.25
CA GLY A 11 20.30 -24.67 -0.10
C GLY A 11 19.51 -23.97 0.99
N VAL A 12 20.11 -23.97 2.19
CA VAL A 12 19.95 -22.97 3.25
C VAL A 12 18.61 -22.21 3.19
N SER A 13 17.56 -22.79 3.78
CA SER A 13 16.23 -22.16 3.82
C SER A 13 16.12 -21.25 5.05
N LEU A 14 15.64 -20.02 4.87
CA LEU A 14 15.29 -19.12 5.98
C LEU A 14 14.14 -19.65 6.86
N ALA A 15 13.46 -20.71 6.41
CA ALA A 15 12.50 -21.45 7.21
C ALA A 15 13.16 -22.17 8.39
N ASP A 16 14.42 -22.58 8.25
CA ASP A 16 15.20 -23.20 9.32
C ASP A 16 15.63 -22.14 10.33
N ASP A 17 15.37 -22.40 11.61
CA ASP A 17 15.60 -21.43 12.67
C ASP A 17 17.10 -21.17 12.90
N SER A 18 17.93 -22.21 12.80
CA SER A 18 19.39 -22.12 12.95
C SER A 18 20.03 -21.26 11.85
N VAL A 19 19.59 -21.45 10.61
CA VAL A 19 20.01 -20.66 9.45
C VAL A 19 19.61 -19.20 9.62
N ARG A 20 18.37 -18.94 10.04
CA ARG A 20 17.86 -17.59 10.25
C ARG A 20 18.63 -16.84 11.32
N VAL A 21 18.89 -17.48 12.47
CA VAL A 21 19.69 -16.90 13.56
C VAL A 21 21.10 -16.57 13.08
N ARG A 22 21.72 -17.45 12.27
CA ARG A 22 23.03 -17.18 11.68
C ARG A 22 23.00 -15.94 10.76
N TYR A 23 22.03 -15.84 9.86
CA TYR A 23 21.89 -14.66 8.99
C TYR A 23 21.61 -13.37 9.77
N ILE A 24 20.78 -13.43 10.80
CA ILE A 24 20.53 -12.26 11.66
C ILE A 24 21.83 -11.83 12.34
N ASN A 25 22.63 -12.77 12.84
CA ASN A 25 23.93 -12.47 13.45
C ASN A 25 24.91 -11.87 12.44
N GLU A 26 25.01 -12.44 11.23
CA GLU A 26 25.86 -11.92 10.15
C GLU A 26 25.41 -10.50 9.71
N LEU A 27 24.11 -10.23 9.67
CA LEU A 27 23.57 -8.89 9.36
C LEU A 27 23.83 -7.89 10.49
N MET A 28 23.71 -8.30 11.75
CA MET A 28 24.08 -7.46 12.89
C MET A 28 25.58 -7.14 12.90
N GLU A 29 26.43 -8.12 12.59
CA GLU A 29 27.88 -7.92 12.48
C GLU A 29 28.22 -6.97 11.32
N LEU A 30 27.58 -7.15 10.16
CA LEU A 30 27.73 -6.25 9.02
C LEU A 30 27.28 -4.83 9.35
N MET A 31 26.15 -4.66 10.05
CA MET A 31 25.67 -3.36 10.50
C MET A 31 26.69 -2.69 11.43
N ALA A 32 27.20 -3.41 12.43
CA ALA A 32 28.20 -2.90 13.36
C ALA A 32 29.51 -2.51 12.65
N PHE A 33 29.93 -3.31 11.66
CA PHE A 33 31.08 -3.01 10.82
C PHE A 33 30.88 -1.74 9.99
N LEU A 34 29.74 -1.60 9.30
CA LEU A 34 29.44 -0.44 8.46
C LEU A 34 29.28 0.84 9.29
N GLU A 35 28.65 0.76 10.46
CA GLU A 35 28.53 1.90 11.39
C GLU A 35 29.89 2.34 11.92
N ARG A 36 30.74 1.39 12.33
CA ARG A 36 32.12 1.69 12.75
C ARG A 36 32.93 2.30 11.61
N ARG A 37 32.82 1.77 10.39
CA ARG A 37 33.50 2.31 9.21
C ARG A 37 33.02 3.72 8.89
N LYS A 38 31.71 4.00 9.04
CA LYS A 38 31.13 5.33 8.83
C LYS A 38 31.72 6.35 9.79
N VAL A 39 31.79 6.02 11.08
CA VAL A 39 32.40 6.89 12.10
C VAL A 39 33.87 7.15 11.78
N LEU A 40 34.63 6.13 11.38
CA LEU A 40 36.05 6.28 11.02
C LEU A 40 36.25 7.16 9.78
N THR A 41 35.40 7.04 8.76
CA THR A 41 35.47 7.90 7.57
C THR A 41 35.05 9.35 7.85
N GLN A 42 34.09 9.55 8.77
CA GLN A 42 33.66 10.88 9.21
C GLN A 42 34.71 11.56 10.10
N SER A 43 35.37 10.82 10.99
CA SER A 43 36.43 11.35 11.84
C SER A 43 37.72 11.61 11.06
N SER A 44 38.05 10.76 10.08
CA SER A 44 39.21 10.94 9.22
C SER A 44 39.07 12.15 8.28
N GLY A 45 37.84 12.52 7.91
CA GLY A 45 37.54 13.76 7.18
C GLY A 45 37.60 15.06 8.02
N MET A 46 37.62 14.97 9.36
CA MET A 46 37.65 16.13 10.27
C MET A 46 38.96 16.27 11.06
N GLY A 47 39.98 15.46 10.77
CA GLY A 47 41.22 15.37 11.56
C GLY A 47 42.50 15.66 10.78
N LEU A 48 42.58 16.80 10.06
CA LEU A 48 43.87 17.40 9.69
C LEU A 48 44.26 18.43 10.76
N GLY A 49 44.83 17.94 11.85
CA GLY A 49 45.40 18.73 12.93
C GLY A 49 46.19 17.79 13.82
N GLY A 50 47.49 17.65 13.51
CA GLY A 50 48.34 16.65 14.11
C GLY A 50 48.56 16.87 15.60
N GLU A 51 48.85 15.78 16.32
CA GLU A 51 49.84 15.79 17.38
C GLU A 51 50.34 14.37 17.66
N SER A 52 51.64 14.24 17.44
CA SER A 52 52.58 13.18 17.79
C SER A 52 52.24 12.42 19.08
N MET A 53 52.20 11.09 18.99
CA MET A 53 52.54 10.26 20.15
C MET A 53 53.45 9.10 19.73
N GLN A 54 54.74 9.41 19.85
CA GLN A 54 55.87 8.50 19.85
C GLN A 54 55.81 7.65 21.13
N GLY A 55 55.85 6.32 21.02
CA GLY A 55 55.87 5.47 22.21
C GLY A 55 55.88 3.96 21.96
N VAL A 56 57.09 3.41 21.83
CA VAL A 56 57.48 2.01 22.11
C VAL A 56 57.12 0.95 21.07
N ALA A 57 58.03 0.78 20.11
CA ALA A 57 58.25 -0.48 19.41
C ALA A 57 59.52 -1.15 19.99
N SER A 58 59.35 -2.32 20.60
CA SER A 58 60.40 -3.30 20.90
C SER A 58 59.85 -4.66 20.46
N SER A 59 60.18 -5.10 19.25
CA SER A 59 61.25 -6.06 18.95
C SER A 59 60.86 -7.53 19.15
N SER A 60 60.47 -8.20 18.06
CA SER A 60 60.99 -9.52 17.72
C SER A 60 60.88 -9.78 16.22
N SER A 61 62.03 -10.08 15.64
CA SER A 61 62.32 -10.32 14.24
C SER A 61 61.98 -11.74 13.77
N SER A 62 61.53 -11.89 12.52
CA SER A 62 62.10 -12.86 11.57
C SER A 62 61.57 -12.71 10.14
N SER A 63 62.45 -12.18 9.28
CA SER A 63 62.75 -12.56 7.88
C SER A 63 61.68 -13.20 6.97
N SER A 64 61.24 -12.38 6.01
CA SER A 64 61.25 -12.59 4.54
C SER A 64 61.11 -14.01 3.94
N SER A 65 60.04 -14.20 3.16
CA SER A 65 60.18 -14.76 1.81
C SER A 65 59.21 -14.06 0.84
N SER A 66 59.81 -13.56 -0.24
CA SER A 66 59.18 -12.86 -1.35
C SER A 66 58.32 -13.80 -2.19
N SER A 67 57.02 -13.52 -2.30
CA SER A 67 56.22 -13.98 -3.43
C SER A 67 55.37 -12.82 -3.92
N LYS A 68 55.82 -12.23 -5.03
CA LYS A 68 55.04 -11.30 -5.87
C LYS A 68 53.73 -11.98 -6.26
N ARG A 69 52.61 -11.48 -5.76
CA ARG A 69 51.32 -11.59 -6.44
C ARG A 69 50.91 -10.21 -6.91
N ALA A 70 50.83 -10.11 -8.24
CA ALA A 70 50.22 -9.05 -9.03
C ALA A 70 48.86 -8.66 -8.41
N ALA A 71 48.68 -7.38 -8.10
CA ALA A 71 47.97 -6.44 -8.97
C ALA A 71 46.53 -6.92 -9.24
N ASP A 72 45.65 -6.59 -8.30
CA ASP A 72 44.20 -6.34 -8.42
C ASP A 72 43.75 -5.69 -7.10
N GLY A 73 44.44 -4.61 -6.73
CA GLY A 73 44.10 -3.77 -5.58
C GLY A 73 43.39 -2.53 -6.09
N GLU A 74 42.21 -2.69 -6.67
CA GLU A 74 41.34 -1.55 -6.97
C GLU A 74 40.73 -1.04 -5.66
N ASP A 75 41.11 0.19 -5.30
CA ASP A 75 40.26 1.22 -4.70
C ASP A 75 39.49 0.85 -3.43
N LEU A 76 40.23 0.53 -2.36
CA LEU A 76 39.71 0.60 -0.98
C LEU A 76 39.86 2.00 -0.36
N GLU A 77 40.46 2.96 -1.07
CA GLU A 77 40.55 4.36 -0.67
C GLU A 77 39.33 5.14 -1.17
N SER A 78 38.52 5.62 -0.23
CA SER A 78 37.38 6.53 -0.41
C SER A 78 36.07 5.97 -0.97
N VAL A 79 35.51 4.90 -0.36
CA VAL A 79 34.05 4.70 -0.44
C VAL A 79 33.38 5.95 0.18
N PRO A 80 32.55 6.70 -0.58
CA PRO A 80 31.96 7.94 -0.07
C PRO A 80 31.02 7.66 1.10
N VAL A 81 31.00 8.58 2.07
CA VAL A 81 30.19 8.43 3.30
C VAL A 81 28.70 8.26 2.98
N GLU A 82 28.24 8.78 1.84
CA GLU A 82 26.86 8.66 1.36
C GLU A 82 26.49 7.23 0.95
N THR A 83 27.35 6.52 0.21
CA THR A 83 27.08 5.12 -0.16
C THR A 83 27.10 4.24 1.08
N LEU A 84 28.04 4.49 2.00
CA LEU A 84 28.10 3.78 3.27
C LEU A 84 26.86 4.01 4.14
N GLY A 85 26.32 5.24 4.14
CA GLY A 85 25.04 5.56 4.75
C GLY A 85 23.88 4.78 4.14
N SER A 86 23.83 4.68 2.81
CA SER A 86 22.81 3.90 2.10
C SER A 86 22.87 2.40 2.41
N HIS A 87 24.08 1.83 2.56
CA HIS A 87 24.24 0.43 2.93
C HIS A 87 23.77 0.16 4.36
N VAL A 88 24.04 1.08 5.30
CA VAL A 88 23.52 0.96 6.68
C VAL A 88 22.00 1.01 6.70
N THR A 89 21.35 1.89 5.93
CA THR A 89 19.88 1.95 5.88
C THR A 89 19.27 0.68 5.30
N VAL A 90 19.84 0.13 4.23
CA VAL A 90 19.37 -1.13 3.63
C VAL A 90 19.54 -2.30 4.58
N VAL A 91 20.67 -2.39 5.30
CA VAL A 91 20.89 -3.47 6.28
C VAL A 91 19.93 -3.33 7.46
N LYS A 92 19.61 -2.12 7.91
CA LYS A 92 18.60 -1.88 8.96
C LYS A 92 17.20 -2.29 8.52
N GLU A 93 16.79 -1.91 7.32
CA GLU A 93 15.49 -2.32 6.76
C GLU A 93 15.41 -3.84 6.59
N ALA A 94 16.48 -4.48 6.11
CA ALA A 94 16.56 -5.93 6.04
C ALA A 94 16.47 -6.58 7.43
N LEU A 95 17.11 -6.00 8.45
CA LEU A 95 17.05 -6.51 9.82
C LEU A 95 15.64 -6.37 10.40
N GLU A 96 14.99 -5.22 10.22
CA GLU A 96 13.62 -4.98 10.68
C GLU A 96 12.62 -5.94 10.02
N THR A 97 12.75 -6.16 8.71
CA THR A 97 11.88 -7.09 7.98
C THR A 97 12.09 -8.53 8.45
N LEU A 98 13.34 -8.99 8.62
CA LEU A 98 13.65 -10.34 9.12
C LEU A 98 13.28 -10.56 10.60
N GLN A 99 13.32 -9.52 11.43
CA GLN A 99 12.97 -9.59 12.85
C GLN A 99 11.47 -9.44 13.11
N SER A 100 10.70 -8.95 12.14
CA SER A 100 9.26 -8.80 12.31
C SER A 100 8.58 -10.18 12.51
N GLU A 101 7.75 -10.28 13.57
CA GLU A 101 7.04 -11.52 13.91
C GLU A 101 6.19 -12.02 12.73
N ARG A 102 5.59 -11.08 12.00
CA ARG A 102 4.79 -11.35 10.82
C ARG A 102 5.62 -11.99 9.71
N ALA A 103 6.79 -11.44 9.36
CA ALA A 103 7.63 -12.02 8.31
C ALA A 103 8.14 -13.41 8.69
N ILE A 104 8.48 -13.64 9.96
CA ILE A 104 8.87 -14.96 10.47
C ILE A 104 7.73 -15.96 10.28
N GLN A 105 6.49 -15.59 10.64
CA GLN A 105 5.31 -16.44 10.44
C GLN A 105 5.08 -16.75 8.95
N TRP A 106 5.26 -15.78 8.04
CA TRP A 106 5.12 -15.99 6.60
C TRP A 106 6.21 -16.91 6.03
N ILE A 107 7.47 -16.73 6.44
CA ILE A 107 8.60 -17.57 6.02
C ILE A 107 8.40 -19.01 6.50
N GLN A 108 7.95 -19.19 7.75
CA GLN A 108 7.63 -20.51 8.29
C GLN A 108 6.42 -21.14 7.59
N LEU A 109 5.38 -20.36 7.26
CA LEU A 109 4.20 -20.86 6.56
C LEU A 109 4.53 -21.28 5.12
N GLY A 110 5.32 -20.47 4.41
CA GLY A 110 5.82 -20.80 3.07
C GLY A 110 6.72 -22.03 3.06
N GLY A 111 7.58 -22.20 4.08
CA GLY A 111 8.42 -23.38 4.23
C GLY A 111 7.64 -24.66 4.60
N LYS A 112 6.58 -24.55 5.39
CA LYS A 112 5.78 -25.70 5.86
C LYS A 112 4.67 -26.11 4.91
N SER A 113 4.08 -25.19 4.14
CA SER A 113 3.00 -25.51 3.21
C SER A 113 2.84 -24.48 2.09
N GLN A 114 3.48 -24.75 0.95
CA GLN A 114 3.30 -24.00 -0.30
C GLN A 114 1.81 -23.89 -0.70
N LYS A 115 1.02 -24.95 -0.44
CA LYS A 115 -0.42 -24.98 -0.77
C LYS A 115 -1.25 -23.97 0.01
N LEU A 116 -0.87 -23.67 1.26
CA LEU A 116 -1.55 -22.66 2.07
C LEU A 116 -1.23 -21.26 1.55
N PHE A 117 0.03 -21.00 1.19
CA PHE A 117 0.44 -19.75 0.57
C PHE A 117 -0.31 -19.52 -0.75
N ASP A 118 -0.34 -20.52 -1.64
CA ASP A 118 -1.05 -20.42 -2.92
C ASP A 118 -2.56 -20.16 -2.73
N ARG A 119 -3.17 -20.76 -1.69
CA ARG A 119 -4.58 -20.51 -1.35
C ARG A 119 -4.80 -19.07 -0.88
N VAL A 120 -3.91 -18.55 -0.03
CA VAL A 120 -4.00 -17.16 0.45
C VAL A 120 -3.84 -16.18 -0.71
N VAL A 121 -2.88 -16.41 -1.61
CA VAL A 121 -2.69 -15.60 -2.82
C VAL A 121 -3.96 -15.62 -3.67
N ARG A 122 -4.53 -16.81 -3.93
CA ARG A 122 -5.80 -16.94 -4.67
C ARG A 122 -6.95 -16.21 -4.00
N ASN A 123 -7.08 -16.30 -2.67
CA ASN A 123 -8.13 -15.60 -1.94
C ASN A 123 -7.97 -14.07 -2.03
N ILE A 124 -6.73 -13.56 -1.96
CA ILE A 124 -6.46 -12.13 -2.12
C ILE A 124 -6.85 -11.68 -3.53
N ASP A 125 -6.48 -12.44 -4.56
CA ASP A 125 -6.84 -12.14 -5.95
C ASP A 125 -8.36 -12.20 -6.16
N GLU A 126 -9.04 -13.16 -5.55
CA GLU A 126 -10.49 -13.27 -5.60
C GLU A 126 -11.17 -12.08 -4.92
N HIS A 127 -10.73 -11.70 -3.72
CA HIS A 127 -11.25 -10.53 -3.02
C HIS A 127 -10.99 -9.24 -3.79
N ARG A 128 -9.81 -9.08 -4.40
CA ARG A 128 -9.53 -7.94 -5.27
C ARG A 128 -10.54 -7.85 -6.41
N ARG A 129 -10.79 -8.96 -7.11
CA ARG A 129 -11.80 -9.00 -8.20
C ARG A 129 -13.21 -8.71 -7.69
N GLN A 130 -13.54 -9.15 -6.48
CA GLN A 130 -14.84 -8.84 -5.86
C GLN A 130 -14.97 -7.34 -5.55
N VAL A 131 -13.91 -6.71 -5.03
CA VAL A 131 -13.88 -5.26 -4.79
C VAL A 131 -14.05 -4.49 -6.10
N ASP A 132 -13.38 -4.89 -7.17
CA ASP A 132 -13.51 -4.25 -8.50
C ASP A 132 -14.93 -4.37 -9.06
N LYS A 133 -15.59 -5.54 -8.88
CA LYS A 133 -16.99 -5.71 -9.29
C LYS A 133 -17.96 -4.89 -8.43
N LEU A 134 -17.71 -4.82 -7.13
CA LEU A 134 -18.55 -4.05 -6.22
C LEU A 134 -18.43 -2.55 -6.50
N SER A 135 -17.23 -2.04 -6.78
CA SER A 135 -17.04 -0.64 -7.14
C SER A 135 -17.80 -0.29 -8.44
N GLU A 136 -17.72 -1.14 -9.46
CA GLU A 136 -18.52 -0.99 -10.68
C GLU A 136 -20.03 -1.01 -10.39
N SER A 137 -20.50 -1.94 -9.55
CA SER A 137 -21.92 -2.02 -9.16
C SER A 137 -22.41 -0.77 -8.42
N VAL A 138 -21.54 -0.15 -7.60
CA VAL A 138 -21.82 1.09 -6.88
C VAL A 138 -21.95 2.25 -7.86
N GLU A 139 -21.08 2.33 -8.86
CA GLU A 139 -21.18 3.35 -9.91
C GLU A 139 -22.47 3.21 -10.73
N VAL A 140 -22.82 1.99 -11.14
CA VAL A 140 -24.06 1.72 -11.89
C VAL A 140 -25.28 2.13 -11.06
N THR A 141 -25.30 1.75 -9.78
CA THR A 141 -26.40 2.10 -8.86
C THR A 141 -26.48 3.61 -8.65
N ARG A 142 -25.33 4.30 -8.56
CA ARG A 142 -25.27 5.75 -8.47
C ARG A 142 -25.83 6.42 -9.72
N ARG A 143 -25.41 6.00 -10.91
CA ARG A 143 -25.94 6.53 -12.18
C ARG A 143 -27.44 6.33 -12.29
N ARG A 144 -27.94 5.15 -11.90
CA ARG A 144 -29.38 4.86 -11.87
C ARG A 144 -30.13 5.74 -10.88
N ARG A 145 -29.58 5.96 -9.68
CA ARG A 145 -30.16 6.89 -8.71
C ARG A 145 -30.27 8.28 -9.31
N ASP A 146 -29.20 8.77 -9.93
CA ASP A 146 -29.14 10.11 -10.50
C ASP A 146 -30.14 10.25 -11.67
N GLN A 147 -30.33 9.23 -12.50
CA GLN A 147 -31.38 9.22 -13.54
C GLN A 147 -32.78 9.29 -12.94
N MET A 148 -33.08 8.43 -11.95
CA MET A 148 -34.38 8.40 -11.30
C MET A 148 -34.70 9.72 -10.59
N THR A 149 -33.71 10.42 -10.00
CA THR A 149 -33.95 11.73 -9.38
C THR A 149 -34.27 12.81 -10.41
N HIS A 150 -33.66 12.75 -11.59
CA HIS A 150 -33.99 13.67 -12.69
C HIS A 150 -35.40 13.39 -13.24
N GLU A 151 -35.76 12.12 -13.45
CA GLU A 151 -37.10 11.72 -13.87
C GLU A 151 -38.16 12.14 -12.83
N LEU A 152 -37.88 11.95 -11.54
CA LEU A 152 -38.75 12.39 -10.46
C LEU A 152 -38.92 13.91 -10.46
N ALA A 153 -37.85 14.67 -10.67
CA ALA A 153 -37.93 16.13 -10.76
C ALA A 153 -38.78 16.60 -11.96
N SER A 154 -38.63 15.95 -13.12
CA SER A 154 -39.43 16.26 -14.32
C SER A 154 -40.92 15.96 -14.08
N THR A 155 -41.22 14.75 -13.60
CA THR A 155 -42.60 14.32 -13.33
C THR A 155 -43.24 15.17 -12.23
N ALA A 156 -42.50 15.54 -11.17
CA ALA A 156 -43.00 16.45 -10.16
C ALA A 156 -43.34 17.83 -10.73
N HIS A 157 -42.55 18.33 -11.68
CA HIS A 157 -42.84 19.58 -12.36
C HIS A 157 -44.13 19.47 -13.20
N GLU A 158 -44.27 18.41 -14.00
CA GLU A 158 -45.47 18.13 -14.80
C GLU A 158 -46.73 18.01 -13.95
N ILE A 159 -46.66 17.24 -12.86
CA ILE A 159 -47.76 17.11 -11.89
C ILE A 159 -48.14 18.49 -11.34
N SER A 160 -47.15 19.32 -10.95
CA SER A 160 -47.42 20.66 -10.44
C SER A 160 -48.11 21.57 -11.47
N ALA A 161 -47.76 21.44 -12.74
CA ALA A 161 -48.39 22.19 -13.82
C ALA A 161 -49.85 21.75 -14.02
N ILE A 162 -50.09 20.44 -14.06
CA ILE A 162 -51.43 19.86 -14.19
C ILE A 162 -52.31 20.26 -13.00
N THR A 163 -51.80 20.17 -11.76
CA THR A 163 -52.55 20.59 -10.56
C THR A 163 -52.95 22.06 -10.64
N ARG A 164 -52.07 22.95 -11.12
CA ARG A 164 -52.40 24.37 -11.32
C ARG A 164 -53.49 24.56 -12.37
N THR A 165 -53.39 23.89 -13.51
CA THR A 165 -54.41 23.99 -14.56
C THR A 165 -55.75 23.45 -14.10
N THR A 166 -55.78 22.34 -13.38
CA THR A 166 -57.00 21.74 -12.82
C THR A 166 -57.66 22.67 -11.81
N LYS A 167 -56.88 23.27 -10.89
CA LYS A 167 -57.40 24.26 -9.93
C LYS A 167 -57.93 25.53 -10.62
N SER A 168 -57.28 25.97 -11.70
CA SER A 168 -57.77 27.10 -12.50
C SER A 168 -59.09 26.77 -13.19
N LEU A 169 -59.20 25.58 -13.79
CA LEU A 169 -60.39 25.13 -14.48
C LEU A 169 -61.56 24.92 -13.50
N GLN A 170 -61.28 24.36 -12.32
CA GLN A 170 -62.27 24.24 -11.25
C GLN A 170 -62.88 25.60 -10.90
N ARG A 171 -62.05 26.63 -10.67
CA ARG A 171 -62.53 27.98 -10.34
C ARG A 171 -63.37 28.59 -11.46
N LEU A 172 -62.98 28.38 -12.73
CA LEU A 172 -63.75 28.86 -13.88
C LEU A 172 -65.12 28.17 -13.95
N VAL A 173 -65.16 26.85 -13.77
CA VAL A 173 -66.41 26.08 -13.76
C VAL A 173 -67.31 26.48 -12.59
N GLU A 174 -66.76 26.69 -11.40
CA GLU A 174 -67.50 27.18 -10.23
C GLU A 174 -68.07 28.59 -10.46
N ALA A 175 -67.30 29.47 -11.10
CA ALA A 175 -67.76 30.82 -11.47
C ALA A 175 -68.90 30.76 -12.49
N ASP A 176 -68.75 29.97 -13.56
CA ASP A 176 -69.78 29.82 -14.59
C ASP A 176 -71.06 29.20 -14.01
N LEU A 177 -70.95 28.14 -13.19
CA LEU A 177 -72.10 27.53 -12.52
C LEU A 177 -72.79 28.51 -11.56
N SER A 178 -72.03 29.32 -10.81
CA SER A 178 -72.60 30.34 -9.92
C SER A 178 -73.52 31.33 -10.67
N THR A 179 -73.16 31.71 -11.90
CA THR A 179 -74.02 32.59 -12.72
C THR A 179 -75.35 31.94 -13.09
N LEU A 180 -75.36 30.62 -13.32
CA LEU A 180 -76.57 29.86 -13.64
C LEU A 180 -77.48 29.63 -12.42
N PHE A 181 -76.94 29.72 -11.20
CA PHE A 181 -77.67 29.53 -9.94
C PHE A 181 -77.91 30.84 -9.16
N ASN A 182 -78.20 31.93 -9.87
CA ASN A 182 -78.54 33.24 -9.29
C ASN A 182 -77.45 33.78 -8.33
N ASN A 183 -76.17 33.63 -8.70
CA ASN A 183 -75.00 34.03 -7.92
C ASN A 183 -74.88 33.37 -6.53
N ARG A 184 -75.44 32.17 -6.35
CA ARG A 184 -75.13 31.34 -5.18
C ARG A 184 -73.78 30.66 -5.36
N THR A 185 -72.97 30.62 -4.30
CA THR A 185 -71.66 29.96 -4.31
C THR A 185 -71.81 28.46 -4.58
N VAL A 186 -71.14 27.96 -5.62
CA VAL A 186 -71.08 26.54 -5.98
C VAL A 186 -69.63 26.08 -5.86
N ASN A 187 -69.40 25.01 -5.12
CA ASN A 187 -68.08 24.38 -4.98
C ASN A 187 -68.12 22.96 -5.57
N VAL A 188 -67.15 22.63 -6.41
CA VAL A 188 -66.97 21.27 -6.93
C VAL A 188 -66.34 20.41 -5.83
N MET A 189 -67.00 19.31 -5.48
CA MET A 189 -66.54 18.36 -4.45
C MET A 189 -65.92 17.11 -5.10
N GLY A 190 -64.91 16.53 -4.45
CA GLY A 190 -64.26 15.28 -4.86
C GLY A 190 -62.74 15.29 -4.70
N ASP A 191 -62.08 14.28 -5.26
CA ASP A 191 -60.62 14.06 -5.15
C ASP A 191 -59.79 15.23 -5.68
N ILE A 192 -60.37 16.05 -6.57
CA ILE A 192 -59.74 17.26 -7.11
C ILE A 192 -59.36 18.27 -6.00
N ASN A 193 -60.09 18.28 -4.88
CA ASN A 193 -59.78 19.14 -3.74
C ASN A 193 -58.61 18.63 -2.88
N MET A 194 -58.16 17.39 -3.10
CA MET A 194 -57.01 16.79 -2.41
C MET A 194 -55.70 16.92 -3.21
N LEU A 195 -55.75 17.46 -4.44
CA LEU A 195 -54.60 17.67 -5.34
C LEU A 195 -53.78 18.92 -5.00
#